data_AF-A0A522WEA9-F1
#
_entry.id   AF-A0A522WEA9-F1
#
_cell.length_a   1.000
_cell.length_b   1.000
_cell.length_c   1.000
_cell.angle_alpha   90.00
_cell.angle_beta   90.00
_cell.angle_gamma   90.00
#
_symmetry.space_group_name_H-M   'P 1'
#
loop_
_entity.id
_entity.type
_entity.pdbx_description
1 polymer ?
#
loop_
_entity_poly.entity_id
_entity_poly.type
_entity_poly.pdbx_seq_one_letter_code
_entity_poly.pdbx_strand_id
1 'polypeptide(L)' 'MATPYPLFDAGYTLWKGDVDTQLRQLLGVSLRELGVAERELLHRYHHGVSAFRVVEDMTMPVAAD' A
#
# COMPACT_ATOMS: atom_id res chain seq x y z
N MET A 1 10.05 -16.51 -12.19
CA MET A 1 11.15 -15.54 -11.99
C MET A 1 10.55 -14.32 -11.31
N ALA A 2 11.02 -13.95 -10.11
CA ALA A 2 10.61 -12.68 -9.51
C ALA A 2 11.34 -11.57 -10.26
N THR A 3 10.61 -10.73 -11.00
CA THR A 3 11.18 -9.56 -11.66
C THR A 3 11.72 -8.62 -10.57
N PRO A 4 13.02 -8.28 -10.55
CA PRO A 4 13.54 -7.37 -9.55
C PRO A 4 12.91 -5.98 -9.76
N TYR A 5 12.31 -5.44 -8.70
CA TYR A 5 11.81 -4.07 -8.70
C TYR A 5 13.01 -3.09 -8.77
N PRO A 6 12.86 -1.95 -9.45
CA PRO A 6 13.91 -0.94 -9.49
C PRO A 6 14.31 -0.50 -8.08
N LEU A 7 15.61 -0.33 -7.84
CA LEU A 7 16.16 0.07 -6.54
C LEU A 7 15.70 1.47 -6.10
N PHE A 8 15.39 2.33 -7.07
CA PHE A 8 14.84 3.67 -6.83
C PHE A 8 13.67 3.91 -7.78
N ASP A 9 12.48 4.02 -7.21
CA ASP A 9 11.25 4.37 -7.92
C ASP A 9 10.57 5.52 -7.18
N ALA A 10 10.73 6.72 -7.73
CA ALA A 10 10.13 7.91 -7.19
C ALA A 10 8.58 7.84 -7.24
N GLY A 11 8.02 7.18 -8.25
CA GLY A 11 6.58 6.97 -8.38
C GLY A 11 6.05 6.07 -7.26
N TYR A 12 6.75 4.96 -6.98
CA TYR A 12 6.43 4.09 -5.86
C TYR A 12 6.51 4.82 -4.51
N THR A 13 7.55 5.65 -4.33
CA THR A 13 7.74 6.41 -3.08
C THR A 13 6.58 7.38 -2.84
N LEU A 14 6.14 8.11 -3.88
CA LEU A 14 5.00 9.02 -3.81
C LEU A 14 3.70 8.25 -3.57
N TRP A 15 3.45 7.20 -4.37
CA TRP A 15 2.27 6.34 -4.24
C TRP A 15 2.13 5.74 -2.83
N LYS A 16 3.24 5.26 -2.25
CA LYS A 16 3.26 4.71 -0.89
C LYS A 16 3.00 5.80 0.15
N GLY A 17 3.54 7.00 -0.06
CA GLY A 17 3.28 8.16 0.79
C GLY A 17 1.80 8.58 0.79
N ASP A 18 1.14 8.51 -0.37
CA ASP A 18 -0.30 8.79 -0.49
C ASP A 18 -1.14 7.77 0.28
N VAL A 19 -0.79 6.47 0.21
CA VAL A 19 -1.44 5.42 1.00
C VAL A 19 -1.26 5.67 2.50
N ASP A 20 -0.02 5.92 2.96
CA ASP A 20 0.26 6.16 4.39
C ASP A 20 -0.48 7.40 4.91
N THR A 21 -0.51 8.47 4.13
CA THR A 21 -1.21 9.71 4.47
C THR A 21 -2.71 9.48 4.64
N GLN A 22 -3.34 8.74 3.74
CA GLN A 22 -4.77 8.44 3.81
C GLN A 22 -5.10 7.51 4.99
N LEU A 23 -4.29 6.47 5.24
CA LEU A 23 -4.48 5.60 6.40
C LEU A 23 -4.37 6.36 7.72
N ARG A 24 -3.41 7.29 7.83
CA ARG A 24 -3.29 8.17 9.00
C ARG A 24 -4.52 9.05 9.18
N GLN A 25 -5.06 9.59 8.09
CA GLN A 25 -6.25 10.45 8.15
C GLN A 25 -7.51 9.67 8.53
N LEU A 26 -7.68 8.44 8.03
CA LEU A 26 -8.89 7.64 8.23
C LEU A 26 -8.89 6.84 9.52
N LEU A 27 -7.75 6.25 9.88
CA LEU A 27 -7.64 5.27 10.96
C LEU A 27 -6.60 5.65 12.02
N GLY A 28 -5.81 6.72 11.81
CA GLY A 28 -4.75 7.13 12.72
C GLY A 28 -3.52 6.20 12.73
N VAL A 29 -3.39 5.31 11.73
CA VAL A 29 -2.30 4.33 11.62
C VAL A 29 -1.56 4.44 10.30
N SER A 30 -0.32 3.94 10.27
CA SER A 30 0.54 3.84 9.09
C SER A 30 0.62 2.42 8.54
N LEU A 31 1.12 2.29 7.30
CA LEU A 31 1.43 0.98 6.69
C LEU A 31 2.37 0.13 7.56
N ARG A 32 3.31 0.80 8.25
CA ARG A 32 4.27 0.15 9.15
C ARG A 32 3.58 -0.43 10.39
N GLU A 33 2.66 0.32 10.98
CA GLU A 33 1.90 -0.12 12.17
C GLU A 33 0.93 -1.25 11.83
N LEU A 34 0.41 -1.27 10.61
CA LEU A 34 -0.39 -2.37 10.08
C LEU A 34 0.44 -3.62 9.71
N GLY A 35 1.78 -3.55 9.78
CA GLY A 35 2.67 -4.67 9.47
C GLY A 35 2.66 -5.07 7.99
N VAL A 36 2.28 -4.17 7.08
CA VAL A 36 2.20 -4.47 5.65
C VAL A 36 3.60 -4.68 5.08
N ALA A 37 3.82 -5.83 4.46
CA ALA A 37 5.12 -6.16 3.89
C ALA A 37 5.44 -5.28 2.66
N GLU A 38 6.67 -4.78 2.58
CA GLU A 38 7.14 -3.95 1.45
C GLU A 38 6.93 -4.65 0.10
N ARG A 39 7.15 -5.97 0.05
CA ARG A 39 6.99 -6.76 -1.17
C ARG A 39 5.56 -6.79 -1.67
N GLU A 40 4.58 -6.79 -0.76
CA GLU A 40 3.16 -6.74 -1.10
C GLU A 40 2.80 -5.38 -1.72
N LEU A 41 3.35 -4.29 -1.16
CA LEU A 41 3.15 -2.94 -1.69
C LEU A 41 3.77 -2.78 -3.09
N LEU A 42 5.00 -3.26 -3.28
CA LEU A 42 5.65 -3.26 -4.59
C LEU A 42 4.87 -4.08 -5.61
N HIS A 43 4.37 -5.25 -5.22
CA HIS A 43 3.51 -6.06 -6.07
C HIS A 43 2.26 -5.30 -6.50
N ARG A 44 1.51 -4.71 -5.56
CA ARG A 44 0.32 -3.90 -5.87
C ARG A 44 0.63 -2.73 -6.81
N TYR A 45 1.69 -1.97 -6.52
CA TYR A 45 2.08 -0.82 -7.32
C TYR A 45 2.45 -1.23 -8.76
N HIS A 46 3.31 -2.22 -8.95
CA HIS A 46 3.73 -2.66 -10.29
C HIS A 46 2.65 -3.40 -11.07
N HIS A 47 1.60 -3.89 -10.39
CA HIS A 47 0.37 -4.39 -11.03
C HIS A 47 -0.65 -3.29 -11.33
N GLY A 48 -0.32 -2.01 -11.10
CA GLY A 48 -1.17 -0.86 -11.43
C GLY A 48 -2.32 -0.62 -10.45
N VAL A 49 -2.25 -1.18 -9.24
CA VAL A 49 -3.27 -0.92 -8.21
C VAL A 49 -3.14 0.52 -7.72
N SER A 50 -4.25 1.25 -7.70
CA SER A 50 -4.27 2.64 -7.23
C SER A 50 -4.10 2.72 -5.70
N ALA A 51 -3.51 3.82 -5.21
CA ALA A 51 -3.36 4.06 -3.78
C ALA A 51 -4.73 4.04 -3.07
N PHE A 52 -5.76 4.64 -3.68
CA PHE A 52 -7.13 4.64 -3.16
C PHE A 52 -7.68 3.22 -2.98
N ARG A 53 -7.46 2.32 -3.94
CA ARG A 53 -7.94 0.94 -3.83
C ARG A 53 -7.26 0.20 -2.70
N VAL A 54 -5.96 0.44 -2.48
CA VAL A 54 -5.22 -0.15 -1.36
C VAL A 54 -5.77 0.33 -0.03
N VAL A 55 -6.04 1.63 0.10
CA VAL A 55 -6.65 2.21 1.31
C VAL A 55 -8.04 1.61 1.55
N GLU A 56 -8.87 1.48 0.51
CA GLU A 56 -10.18 0.84 0.59
C GLU A 56 -10.07 -0.60 1.10
N ASP A 57 -9.20 -1.43 0.51
CA ASP A 57 -8.99 -2.81 0.94
C ASP A 57 -8.55 -2.90 2.41
N MET A 58 -7.76 -1.94 2.89
CA MET A 58 -7.23 -1.91 4.27
C MET A 58 -8.21 -1.31 5.30
N THR A 59 -9.25 -0.63 4.85
CA THR A 59 -10.25 0.03 5.70
C THR A 59 -11.59 -0.71 5.71
N MET A 60 -11.83 -1.58 4.72
CA MET A 60 -13.01 -2.43 4.68
C MET A 60 -13.00 -3.42 5.86
N PRO A 61 -14.14 -3.55 6.58
CA PRO A 61 -14.26 -4.60 7.59
C PRO A 61 -14.11 -5.96 6.90
N VAL A 62 -13.27 -6.82 7.46
CA VAL A 62 -13.23 -8.23 7.04
C VAL A 62 -14.64 -8.77 7.25
N ALA A 63 -15.32 -9.14 6.16
CA ALA A 63 -16.61 -9.81 6.26
C ALA A 63 -16.38 -11.10 7.07
N ALA A 64 -16.93 -11.14 8.28
CA ALA A 64 -16.94 -12.35 9.07
C ALA A 64 -17.94 -13.32 8.44
N ASP A 65 -17.44 -14.41 7.87
CA ASP A 65 -18.23 -15.64 7.61
C ASP A 65 -18.54 -16.35 8.94
#